data_AF-A0A348ZLZ6-F1
#
_entry.id   AF-A0A348ZLZ6-F1
#
_cell.length_a   1.000
_cell.length_b   1.000
_cell.length_c   1.000
_cell.angle_alpha   90.00
_cell.angle_beta   90.00
_cell.angle_gamma   90.00
#
_symmetry.space_group_name_H-M   'P 1'
#
loop_
_entity.id
_entity.type
_entity.pdbx_description
1 polymer ?
#
loop_
_entity_poly.entity_id
_entity_poly.type
_entity_poly.pdbx_seq_one_letter_code
_entity_poly.pdbx_strand_id
1 'polypeptide(L)'
;MRKIALFLVSMAMMVVLVGCNPMGDIELNAGNSGIYVEDDGAIKYGSCEKFDKKYFNEDQLEDEIDTEVADFNKSKYSSVDDACSVEKFQANSKEASLVLDFVTTYDFKNYMLNYAGFEEDGFYIGPISDNDKCEIEGIFKKPNSKKIVSAKEVKEMKDCILVTYTPFKVQVKGDIKYIST
;
A
#
# COMPACT_ATOMS: atom_id res chain seq x y z
N MET A 1 6.20 -13.67 18.96
CA MET A 1 6.37 -12.68 17.86
C MET A 1 5.20 -11.73 17.94
N ARG A 2 5.44 -10.50 18.39
CA ARG A 2 4.40 -9.46 18.39
C ARG A 2 4.28 -8.98 16.95
N LYS A 3 3.24 -9.44 16.26
CA LYS A 3 2.82 -8.88 14.98
C LYS A 3 2.29 -7.48 15.29
N ILE A 4 2.98 -6.43 14.87
CA ILE A 4 2.37 -5.09 14.84
C ILE A 4 1.47 -5.10 13.61
N ALA A 5 0.33 -5.78 13.74
CA ALA A 5 -0.77 -5.53 12.84
C ALA A 5 -1.23 -4.11 13.20
N LEU A 6 -0.96 -3.14 12.32
CA LEU A 6 -1.56 -1.80 12.35
C LEU A 6 -3.08 -1.90 12.09
N PHE A 7 -3.77 -2.54 13.02
CA PHE A 7 -5.21 -2.77 13.02
C PHE A 7 -5.78 -2.18 14.32
N LEU A 8 -6.09 -0.88 14.31
CA LEU A 8 -6.93 -0.27 15.35
C LEU A 8 -8.04 0.59 14.74
N VAL A 9 -9.15 -0.10 14.51
CA VAL A 9 -10.57 0.30 14.62
C VAL A 9 -10.91 1.78 14.45
N SER A 10 -11.64 2.05 13.36
CA SER A 10 -12.30 3.31 13.01
C SER A 10 -13.25 3.83 14.10
N MET A 11 -13.05 5.06 14.56
CA MET A 11 -14.12 5.88 15.13
C MET A 11 -14.11 7.28 14.52
N ALA A 12 -15.19 7.60 13.81
CA ALA A 12 -15.36 8.84 13.07
C ALA A 12 -15.60 10.03 14.02
N MET A 13 -14.67 10.99 14.03
CA MET A 13 -14.94 12.36 14.46
C MET A 13 -14.03 13.32 13.69
N MET A 14 -14.63 14.44 13.25
CA MET A 14 -13.97 15.54 12.56
C MET A 14 -12.85 16.12 13.42
N VAL A 15 -11.63 16.13 12.89
CA VAL A 15 -10.49 16.86 13.45
C VAL A 15 -9.92 17.70 12.32
N VAL A 16 -9.66 18.97 12.61
CA VAL A 16 -9.00 19.90 11.68
C VAL A 16 -7.57 19.41 11.50
N LEU A 17 -7.31 18.77 10.36
CA LEU A 17 -6.08 18.06 10.01
C LEU A 17 -4.94 19.07 9.77
N VAL A 18 -3.83 18.89 10.48
CA VAL A 18 -2.53 19.24 9.90
C VAL A 18 -2.28 18.11 8.92
N GLY A 19 -2.57 18.33 7.63
CA GLY A 19 -2.66 17.26 6.64
C GLY A 19 -1.43 16.37 6.62
N CYS A 20 -1.63 15.05 6.67
CA CYS A 20 -0.61 14.09 6.29
C CYS A 20 -0.11 14.47 4.89
N ASN A 21 1.21 14.50 4.71
CA ASN A 21 1.81 15.06 3.51
C ASN A 21 1.42 14.24 2.27
N PRO A 22 1.34 14.88 1.10
CA PRO A 22 0.94 14.19 -0.12
C PRO A 22 2.01 13.18 -0.55
N MET A 23 1.55 12.04 -1.05
CA MET A 23 2.36 11.02 -1.71
C MET A 23 1.98 11.02 -3.20
N GLY A 24 2.77 11.72 -4.02
CA GLY A 24 2.31 12.13 -5.35
C GLY A 24 1.13 13.10 -5.27
N ASP A 25 0.04 12.83 -5.98
CA ASP A 25 -1.21 13.60 -5.86
C ASP A 25 -2.18 13.01 -4.81
N ILE A 26 -1.76 11.95 -4.10
CA ILE A 26 -2.56 11.34 -3.04
C ILE A 26 -2.38 12.15 -1.76
N GLU A 27 -3.44 12.87 -1.36
CA GLU A 27 -3.56 13.37 0.01
C GLU A 27 -3.86 12.21 0.96
N LEU A 28 -2.92 11.91 1.84
CA LEU A 28 -3.13 11.00 2.96
C LEU A 28 -3.94 11.74 4.03
N ASN A 29 -4.95 11.08 4.56
CA ASN A 29 -5.78 11.60 5.65
C ASN A 29 -5.95 10.47 6.66
N ALA A 30 -6.11 10.84 7.92
CA ALA A 30 -6.19 9.88 9.00
C ALA A 30 -7.31 8.84 8.78
N GLY A 31 -6.95 7.56 8.85
CA GLY A 31 -7.79 6.40 8.54
C GLY A 31 -7.72 5.91 7.09
N ASN A 32 -6.83 6.45 6.25
CA ASN A 32 -6.66 5.99 4.87
C ASN A 32 -5.22 5.63 4.56
N SER A 33 -5.07 4.69 3.62
CA SER A 33 -3.79 4.33 3.02
C SER A 33 -3.80 4.62 1.52
N GLY A 34 -2.61 4.80 0.95
CA GLY A 34 -2.40 5.10 -0.46
C GLY A 34 -1.31 4.23 -1.07
N ILE A 35 -1.45 3.94 -2.37
CA ILE A 35 -0.45 3.27 -3.20
C ILE A 35 -0.16 4.18 -4.38
N TYR A 36 1.09 4.54 -4.56
CA TYR A 36 1.58 5.31 -5.69
C TYR A 36 2.56 4.47 -6.50
N VAL A 37 2.28 4.25 -7.78
CA VAL A 37 3.10 3.47 -8.68
C VAL A 37 3.83 4.41 -9.65
N GLU A 38 5.17 4.41 -9.59
CA GLU A 38 6.05 5.16 -10.48
C GLU A 38 6.15 4.52 -11.87
N ASP A 39 6.65 5.26 -12.86
CA ASP A 39 6.79 4.80 -14.25
C ASP A 39 7.80 3.65 -14.42
N ASP A 40 8.78 3.55 -13.51
CA ASP A 40 9.80 2.50 -13.48
C ASP A 40 9.38 1.27 -12.65
N GLY A 41 8.19 1.30 -12.04
CA GLY A 41 7.67 0.23 -11.20
C GLY A 41 8.08 0.30 -9.73
N ALA A 42 8.80 1.36 -9.31
CA ALA A 42 8.94 1.68 -7.89
C ALA A 42 7.58 2.06 -7.28
N ILE A 43 7.44 1.82 -5.98
CA ILE A 43 6.17 2.00 -5.28
C ILE A 43 6.38 2.89 -4.06
N LYS A 44 5.49 3.85 -3.86
CA LYS A 44 5.33 4.51 -2.56
C LYS A 44 4.06 3.98 -1.90
N TYR A 45 4.20 3.57 -0.65
CA TYR A 45 3.09 3.13 0.20
C TYR A 45 2.93 4.09 1.36
N GLY A 46 1.75 4.69 1.46
CA GLY A 46 1.43 5.66 2.50
C GLY A 46 0.32 5.16 3.41
N SER A 47 0.49 5.32 4.72
CA SER A 47 -0.60 5.15 5.69
C SER A 47 -0.66 6.35 6.63
N CYS A 48 -1.86 6.75 7.01
CA CYS A 48 -2.09 7.79 8.01
C CYS A 48 -3.15 7.28 8.98
N GLU A 49 -2.80 7.12 10.25
CA GLU A 49 -3.63 6.47 11.28
C GLU A 49 -3.92 7.39 12.45
N LYS A 50 -5.03 7.12 13.15
CA LYS A 50 -5.41 7.81 14.39
C LYS A 50 -5.02 6.96 15.59
N PHE A 51 -4.58 7.60 16.65
CA PHE A 51 -4.37 6.94 17.94
C PHE A 51 -4.81 7.81 19.12
N ASP A 52 -5.08 7.15 20.24
CA ASP A 52 -5.47 7.82 21.48
C ASP A 52 -4.23 8.13 22.34
N LYS A 53 -4.13 9.38 22.77
CA LYS A 53 -2.91 10.07 23.27
C LYS A 53 -2.16 9.40 24.41
N LYS A 54 -2.75 8.47 25.15
CA LYS A 54 -2.28 8.21 26.53
C LYS A 54 -0.94 7.49 26.64
N TYR A 55 -0.44 6.86 25.57
CA TYR A 55 0.75 6.01 25.64
C TYR A 55 1.68 6.09 24.40
N PHE A 56 1.54 7.11 23.57
CA PHE A 56 2.31 7.22 22.33
C PHE A 56 3.67 7.90 22.57
N ASN A 57 4.76 7.17 22.32
CA ASN A 57 6.12 7.70 22.29
C ASN A 57 6.60 7.69 20.83
N GLU A 58 6.80 8.88 20.27
CA GLU A 58 7.19 9.07 18.86
C GLU A 58 8.54 8.41 18.56
N ASP A 59 9.56 8.65 19.40
CA ASP A 59 10.90 8.07 19.24
C ASP A 59 10.84 6.53 19.25
N GLN A 60 9.99 5.95 20.10
CA GLN A 60 9.83 4.50 20.15
C GLN A 60 9.18 3.96 18.86
N LEU A 61 8.18 4.67 18.31
CA LEU A 61 7.54 4.22 17.07
C LEU A 61 8.50 4.37 15.88
N GLU A 62 9.29 5.45 15.84
CA GLU A 62 10.33 5.62 14.82
C GLU A 62 11.36 4.50 14.89
N ASP A 63 11.87 4.17 16.08
CA ASP A 63 12.78 3.03 16.30
C ASP A 63 12.16 1.68 15.85
N GLU A 64 10.86 1.47 16.11
CA GLU A 64 10.14 0.27 15.69
C GLU A 64 9.99 0.20 14.16
N ILE A 65 9.68 1.32 13.50
CA ILE A 65 9.60 1.43 12.04
C ILE A 65 10.98 1.15 11.42
N ASP A 66 12.04 1.78 11.92
CA ASP A 66 13.41 1.59 11.42
C ASP A 66 13.88 0.15 11.58
N THR A 67 13.53 -0.47 12.71
CA THR A 67 13.82 -1.89 12.96
C THR A 67 13.09 -2.77 11.96
N GLU A 68 11.80 -2.52 11.71
CA GLU A 68 11.00 -3.31 10.77
C GLU A 68 11.53 -3.19 9.33
N VAL A 69 11.84 -1.98 8.88
CA VAL A 69 12.42 -1.73 7.54
C VAL A 69 13.77 -2.42 7.41
N ALA A 70 14.64 -2.31 8.42
CA ALA A 70 15.93 -2.99 8.42
C ALA A 70 15.79 -4.52 8.40
N ASP A 71 14.81 -5.06 9.13
CA ASP A 71 14.50 -6.48 9.16
C ASP A 71 13.96 -6.97 7.80
N PHE A 72 13.06 -6.20 7.16
CA PHE A 72 12.57 -6.50 5.82
C PHE A 72 13.72 -6.53 4.80
N ASN A 73 14.58 -5.51 4.80
CA ASN A 73 15.70 -5.42 3.85
C ASN A 73 16.70 -6.57 3.97
N LYS A 74 16.89 -7.13 5.18
CA LYS A 74 17.76 -8.29 5.44
C LYS A 74 17.05 -9.64 5.27
N SER A 75 15.74 -9.62 5.06
CA SER A 75 14.94 -10.84 4.96
C SER A 75 15.13 -11.52 3.60
N LYS A 76 14.59 -12.74 3.46
CA LYS A 76 14.50 -13.43 2.16
C LYS A 76 13.42 -12.85 1.23
N TYR A 77 12.68 -11.84 1.71
CA TYR A 77 11.50 -11.28 1.04
C TYR A 77 11.82 -9.99 0.28
N SER A 78 12.98 -9.38 0.52
CA SER A 78 13.54 -8.32 -0.30
C SER A 78 14.22 -8.92 -1.55
N SER A 79 14.12 -8.22 -2.67
CA SER A 79 14.78 -8.60 -3.92
C SER A 79 16.22 -8.09 -4.02
N VAL A 80 16.53 -7.03 -3.28
CA VAL A 80 17.82 -6.34 -3.24
C VAL A 80 18.11 -5.83 -1.83
N ASP A 81 19.37 -5.48 -1.57
CA ASP A 81 19.72 -4.67 -0.41
C ASP A 81 18.99 -3.32 -0.49
N ASP A 82 18.51 -2.82 0.65
CA ASP A 82 17.74 -1.56 0.75
C ASP A 82 16.50 -1.50 -0.15
N ALA A 83 15.79 -2.62 -0.29
CA ALA A 83 14.56 -2.74 -1.07
C ALA A 83 13.39 -1.88 -0.57
N CYS A 84 13.39 -1.49 0.71
CA CYS A 84 12.43 -0.61 1.36
C CYS A 84 13.15 0.50 2.12
N SER A 85 12.62 1.72 2.10
CA SER A 85 13.12 2.83 2.92
C SER A 85 11.99 3.70 3.45
N VAL A 86 12.20 4.32 4.62
CA VAL A 86 11.30 5.35 5.12
C VAL A 86 11.52 6.63 4.33
N GLU A 87 10.56 7.02 3.50
CA GLU A 87 10.56 8.34 2.86
C GLU A 87 10.19 9.40 3.89
N LYS A 88 9.17 9.09 4.70
CA LYS A 88 8.62 10.05 5.67
C LYS A 88 7.91 9.37 6.81
N PHE A 89 8.30 9.73 8.03
CA PHE A 89 7.52 9.47 9.23
C PHE A 89 7.19 10.79 9.91
N GLN A 90 5.94 10.94 10.35
CA GLN A 90 5.50 12.07 11.14
C GLN A 90 4.45 11.61 12.12
N ALA A 91 4.66 11.88 13.39
CA ALA A 91 3.62 11.70 14.38
C ALA A 91 3.28 13.02 15.06
N ASN A 92 2.04 13.10 15.52
CA ASN A 92 1.65 14.06 16.53
C ASN A 92 0.74 13.35 17.50
N SER A 93 0.35 14.05 18.54
CA SER A 93 -0.47 13.47 19.60
C SER A 93 -1.80 12.79 19.16
N LYS A 94 -2.33 12.95 17.95
CA LYS A 94 -3.57 12.30 17.51
C LYS A 94 -3.38 11.31 16.36
N GLU A 95 -2.32 11.48 15.58
CA GLU A 95 -2.19 10.88 14.25
C GLU A 95 -0.72 10.59 13.93
N ALA A 96 -0.47 9.51 13.19
CA ALA A 96 0.84 9.20 12.61
C ALA A 96 0.68 8.95 11.11
N SER A 97 1.63 9.46 10.35
CA SER A 97 1.79 9.22 8.93
C SER A 97 3.10 8.50 8.70
N LEU A 98 3.06 7.46 7.88
CA LEU A 98 4.23 6.77 7.35
C LEU A 98 4.13 6.71 5.84
N VAL A 99 5.22 7.03 5.15
CA VAL A 99 5.41 6.79 3.72
C VAL A 99 6.68 5.97 3.56
N LEU A 100 6.53 4.81 2.92
CA LEU A 100 7.60 3.89 2.58
C LEU A 100 7.80 3.88 1.07
N ASP A 101 9.07 3.89 0.65
CA ASP A 101 9.48 3.68 -0.72
C ASP A 101 9.94 2.22 -0.90
N PHE A 102 9.50 1.59 -1.99
CA PHE A 102 9.91 0.26 -2.41
C PHE A 102 10.49 0.29 -3.81
N VAL A 103 11.60 -0.43 -4.01
CA VAL A 103 12.31 -0.47 -5.30
C VAL A 103 11.48 -1.15 -6.38
N THR A 104 10.71 -2.19 -6.03
CA THR A 104 9.89 -2.94 -7.00
C THR A 104 8.52 -3.31 -6.47
N THR A 105 7.59 -3.63 -7.39
CA THR A 105 6.31 -4.28 -7.06
C THR A 105 6.48 -5.60 -6.31
N TYR A 106 7.58 -6.34 -6.54
CA TYR A 106 7.87 -7.57 -5.81
C TYR A 106 8.16 -7.26 -4.33
N ASP A 107 8.99 -6.26 -4.05
CA ASP A 107 9.33 -5.87 -2.67
C ASP A 107 8.09 -5.38 -1.94
N PHE A 108 7.31 -4.51 -2.57
CA PHE A 108 6.06 -4.02 -2.00
C PHE A 108 5.07 -5.16 -1.72
N LYS A 109 4.85 -6.07 -2.68
CA LYS A 109 3.97 -7.24 -2.47
C LYS A 109 4.41 -8.06 -1.27
N ASN A 110 5.70 -8.38 -1.20
CA ASN A 110 6.21 -9.22 -0.13
C ASN A 110 6.18 -8.53 1.23
N TYR A 111 6.42 -7.22 1.30
CA TYR A 111 6.23 -6.44 2.52
C TYR A 111 4.76 -6.50 2.98
N MET A 112 3.81 -6.28 2.07
CA MET A 112 2.38 -6.31 2.41
C MET A 112 1.95 -7.65 2.99
N LEU A 113 2.40 -8.76 2.40
CA LEU A 113 2.03 -10.11 2.83
C LEU A 113 2.75 -10.56 4.10
N ASN A 114 4.02 -10.21 4.27
CA ASN A 114 4.84 -10.78 5.36
C ASN A 114 5.00 -9.86 6.58
N TYR A 115 4.83 -8.55 6.40
CA TYR A 115 5.03 -7.53 7.43
C TYR A 115 3.73 -6.77 7.73
N ALA A 116 3.03 -6.28 6.70
CA ALA A 116 1.79 -5.51 6.90
C ALA A 116 0.53 -6.37 7.19
N GLY A 117 0.66 -7.70 7.15
CA GLY A 117 -0.40 -8.63 7.56
C GLY A 117 -1.54 -8.81 6.56
N PHE A 118 -1.29 -8.57 5.27
CA PHE A 118 -2.24 -8.89 4.21
C PHE A 118 -2.19 -10.39 3.87
N GLU A 119 -3.33 -10.94 3.50
CA GLU A 119 -3.46 -12.33 3.06
C GLU A 119 -3.26 -12.43 1.54
N GLU A 120 -2.69 -13.55 1.08
CA GLU A 120 -2.33 -13.73 -0.34
C GLU A 120 -3.54 -13.73 -1.28
N ASP A 121 -4.73 -14.06 -0.78
CA ASP A 121 -5.98 -14.03 -1.55
C ASP A 121 -6.68 -12.66 -1.56
N GLY A 122 -6.23 -11.71 -0.72
CA GLY A 122 -6.79 -10.37 -0.59
C GLY A 122 -5.90 -9.23 -1.10
N PHE A 123 -4.65 -9.53 -1.47
CA PHE A 123 -3.72 -8.54 -2.00
C PHE A 123 -2.75 -9.14 -3.02
N TYR A 124 -2.65 -8.51 -4.19
CA TYR A 124 -1.65 -8.86 -5.19
C TYR A 124 -1.24 -7.64 -6.02
N ILE A 125 0.07 -7.54 -6.32
CA ILE A 125 0.59 -6.62 -7.32
C ILE A 125 1.70 -7.31 -8.11
N GLY A 126 1.63 -7.22 -9.44
CA GLY A 126 2.61 -7.83 -10.34
C GLY A 126 1.98 -8.33 -11.65
N PRO A 127 2.71 -9.14 -12.44
CA PRO A 127 2.19 -9.72 -13.68
C PRO A 127 0.91 -10.52 -13.45
N ILE A 128 -0.07 -10.40 -14.36
CA ILE A 128 -1.32 -11.19 -14.29
C ILE A 128 -1.04 -12.70 -14.35
N SER A 129 -0.02 -13.11 -15.11
CA SER A 129 0.37 -14.52 -15.24
C SER A 129 0.82 -15.16 -13.94
N ASP A 130 1.29 -14.34 -13.00
CA ASP A 130 1.92 -14.79 -11.75
C ASP A 130 0.92 -14.69 -10.57
N ASN A 131 -0.29 -14.17 -10.82
CA ASN A 131 -1.38 -14.16 -9.84
C ASN A 131 -2.05 -15.54 -9.76
N ASP A 132 -1.79 -16.26 -8.69
CA ASP A 132 -2.36 -17.60 -8.44
C ASP A 132 -3.38 -17.62 -7.29
N LYS A 133 -3.41 -16.59 -6.44
CA LYS A 133 -4.25 -16.54 -5.23
C LYS A 133 -5.45 -15.62 -5.35
N CYS A 134 -5.28 -14.40 -5.87
CA CYS A 134 -6.39 -13.45 -5.93
C CYS A 134 -7.37 -13.77 -7.04
N GLU A 135 -8.65 -13.67 -6.74
CA GLU A 135 -9.70 -13.81 -7.74
C GLU A 135 -9.76 -12.59 -8.66
N ILE A 136 -9.73 -12.84 -9.97
CA ILE A 136 -10.01 -11.82 -10.99
C ILE A 136 -11.38 -12.17 -11.57
N GLU A 137 -12.39 -11.40 -11.18
CA GLU A 137 -13.79 -11.60 -11.56
C GLU A 137 -14.48 -10.28 -11.94
N GLY A 138 -15.70 -10.40 -12.48
CA GLY A 138 -16.51 -9.25 -12.86
C GLY A 138 -16.15 -8.62 -14.20
N ILE A 139 -16.39 -7.31 -14.29
CA ILE A 139 -16.24 -6.52 -15.51
C ILE A 139 -15.26 -5.37 -15.30
N PHE A 140 -14.45 -5.13 -16.32
CA PHE A 140 -13.34 -4.20 -16.27
C PHE A 140 -13.58 -3.07 -17.27
N LYS A 141 -13.62 -1.83 -16.78
CA LYS A 141 -13.91 -0.64 -17.59
C LYS A 141 -12.61 0.05 -17.97
N LYS A 142 -12.44 0.35 -19.25
CA LYS A 142 -11.30 1.18 -19.68
C LYS A 142 -11.55 2.64 -19.27
N PRO A 143 -10.58 3.32 -18.63
CA PRO A 143 -10.73 4.73 -18.28
C PRO A 143 -11.09 5.60 -19.49
N ASN A 144 -11.98 6.57 -19.29
CA ASN A 144 -12.42 7.53 -20.31
C ASN A 144 -12.97 6.89 -21.61
N SER A 145 -13.47 5.65 -21.52
CA SER A 145 -14.01 4.90 -22.64
C SER A 145 -15.27 4.14 -22.24
N LYS A 146 -16.13 3.84 -23.22
CA LYS A 146 -17.26 2.91 -23.04
C LYS A 146 -16.84 1.44 -23.14
N LYS A 147 -15.57 1.15 -23.44
CA LYS A 147 -15.08 -0.22 -23.58
C LYS A 147 -15.09 -0.92 -22.22
N ILE A 148 -15.75 -2.08 -22.19
CA ILE A 148 -15.78 -3.01 -21.06
C ILE A 148 -15.23 -4.34 -21.54
N VAL A 149 -14.44 -5.02 -20.71
CA VAL A 149 -13.94 -6.37 -20.95
C VAL A 149 -14.27 -7.27 -19.78
N SER A 150 -14.37 -8.56 -20.04
CA SER A 150 -14.59 -9.59 -19.02
C SER A 150 -13.30 -9.91 -18.25
N ALA A 151 -13.45 -10.50 -17.06
CA ALA A 151 -12.32 -11.05 -16.32
C ALA A 151 -11.51 -12.09 -17.13
N LYS A 152 -12.16 -12.87 -18.00
CA LYS A 152 -11.47 -13.82 -18.88
C LYS A 152 -10.49 -13.11 -19.83
N GLU A 153 -10.94 -12.02 -20.46
CA GLU A 153 -10.08 -11.22 -21.33
C GLU A 153 -8.93 -10.58 -20.56
N VAL A 154 -9.15 -10.12 -19.32
CA VAL A 154 -8.07 -9.58 -18.46
C VAL A 154 -7.03 -10.64 -18.12
N LYS A 155 -7.46 -11.86 -17.76
CA LYS A 155 -6.57 -12.98 -17.44
C LYS A 155 -5.65 -13.39 -18.60
N GLU A 156 -6.05 -13.10 -19.84
CA GLU A 156 -5.27 -13.39 -21.05
C GLU A 156 -4.27 -12.26 -21.40
N MET A 157 -4.30 -11.12 -20.69
CA MET A 157 -3.38 -10.00 -20.92
C MET A 157 -1.98 -10.30 -20.35
N LYS A 158 -0.96 -9.70 -20.95
CA LYS A 158 0.44 -9.76 -20.49
C LYS A 158 0.83 -8.58 -19.59
N ASP A 159 -0.17 -7.94 -19.01
CA ASP A 159 -0.04 -6.73 -18.21
C ASP A 159 0.14 -7.07 -16.72
N CYS A 160 0.46 -6.04 -15.93
CA CYS A 160 0.40 -6.12 -14.47
C CYS A 160 -1.01 -5.81 -13.95
N ILE A 161 -1.33 -6.33 -12.77
CA ILE A 161 -2.57 -6.07 -12.04
C ILE A 161 -2.25 -5.70 -10.60
N LEU A 162 -3.07 -4.81 -10.03
CA LEU A 162 -3.18 -4.57 -8.60
C LEU A 162 -4.57 -5.05 -8.14
N VAL A 163 -4.60 -5.94 -7.16
CA VAL A 163 -5.81 -6.45 -6.51
C VAL A 163 -5.73 -6.10 -5.03
N THR A 164 -6.77 -5.47 -4.49
CA THR A 164 -6.85 -5.08 -3.08
C THR A 164 -8.27 -5.28 -2.56
N TYR A 165 -8.44 -6.05 -1.49
CA TYR A 165 -9.74 -6.22 -0.83
C TYR A 165 -9.97 -5.18 0.29
N THR A 166 -8.89 -4.52 0.72
CA THR A 166 -8.92 -3.34 1.59
C THR A 166 -8.93 -2.08 0.71
N PRO A 167 -9.67 -1.02 1.09
CA PRO A 167 -9.71 0.22 0.32
C PRO A 167 -8.36 0.97 0.37
N PHE A 168 -7.83 1.29 -0.81
CA PHE A 168 -6.69 2.20 -0.98
C PHE A 168 -7.04 3.35 -1.90
N LYS A 169 -6.43 4.51 -1.66
CA LYS A 169 -6.26 5.50 -2.73
C LYS A 169 -5.13 5.03 -3.64
N VAL A 170 -5.38 4.91 -4.94
CA VAL A 170 -4.38 4.41 -5.88
C VAL A 170 -4.09 5.46 -6.94
N GLN A 171 -2.81 5.71 -7.18
CA GLN A 171 -2.32 6.51 -8.28
C GLN A 171 -1.24 5.73 -9.02
N VAL A 172 -1.31 5.76 -10.35
CA VAL A 172 -0.33 5.11 -11.24
C VAL A 172 0.13 6.19 -12.21
N LYS A 173 1.44 6.45 -12.31
CA LYS A 173 1.98 7.39 -13.32
C LYS A 173 1.80 6.85 -14.74
N GLY A 174 1.90 5.53 -14.90
CA GLY A 174 1.65 4.83 -16.16
C GLY A 174 0.17 4.70 -16.56
N ASP A 175 -0.06 4.11 -17.72
CA ASP A 175 -1.41 3.94 -18.30
C ASP A 175 -2.25 2.89 -17.55
N ILE A 176 -3.32 3.34 -16.89
CA ILE A 176 -4.35 2.43 -16.38
C ILE A 176 -5.18 1.90 -17.55
N LYS A 177 -4.99 0.62 -17.89
CA LYS A 177 -5.74 -0.02 -18.98
C LYS A 177 -7.20 -0.25 -18.62
N TYR A 178 -7.46 -0.71 -17.40
CA TYR A 178 -8.78 -1.10 -16.93
C TYR A 178 -8.93 -0.95 -15.41
N ILE A 179 -10.16 -0.72 -14.95
CA ILE A 179 -10.53 -0.63 -13.53
C ILE A 179 -11.77 -1.51 -13.30
N SER A 180 -11.80 -2.22 -12.17
CA SER A 180 -12.97 -2.92 -11.62
C SER A 180 -13.18 -2.44 -10.18
N THR A 181 -14.45 -2.31 -9.77
CA THR A 181 -14.89 -1.86 -8.44
C THR A 181 -16.15 -2.60 -8.05
#